data_AF-A0A484Z9K3-F1
#
_entry.id   AF-A0A484Z9K3-F1
#
_cell.length_a   1.000
_cell.length_b   1.000
_cell.length_c   1.000
_cell.angle_alpha   90.00
_cell.angle_beta   90.00
_cell.angle_gamma   90.00
#
_symmetry.space_group_name_H-M   'P 1'
#
loop_
_entity.id
_entity.type
_entity.pdbx_description
1 polymer ?
#
loop_
_entity_poly.entity_id
_entity_poly.type
_entity_poly.pdbx_seq_one_letter_code
_entity_poly.pdbx_strand_id
1 'polypeptide(L)'
;MMDMLDAIGHGFSCIEIEWGRKGSLWLPSAFHKRPARAFTMPQNDLDSIRLNRGGVGGEELWDMGWIVHKHKSKSGPVAQSGLFRVLVWTYLFKNLSARDWAQFLNLYGLPFRIGKYDASMTDRERLNLLRGIRMLAREGGGIIPSNAEISLVSPSAGQSAPFLDMVSWCEKVQSKVILGGTLTSQADGKSSTNALGNVHNEIRHDLLVGDAWMSAETLTQQLLWPVLAINGRFNPERAPYLEFDARESVDLERLMTVVSTAQQAGFDITADWVSEKSGIPLPQEGQTIPETAGPPAGW
;
A
#
# COMPACT_ATOMS: atom_id res chain seq x y z
N MET A 1 -0.60 -15.80 -3.17
CA MET A 1 0.33 -14.72 -2.76
C MET A 1 -0.40 -13.42 -2.46
N MET A 2 -1.20 -12.88 -3.38
CA MET A 2 -2.00 -11.66 -3.14
C MET A 2 -2.80 -11.72 -1.82
N ASP A 3 -3.52 -12.81 -1.60
CA ASP A 3 -4.29 -13.03 -0.37
C ASP A 3 -3.46 -13.04 0.92
N MET A 4 -2.18 -13.39 0.82
CA MET A 4 -1.26 -13.42 1.95
C MET A 4 -0.83 -12.00 2.34
N LEU A 5 -0.58 -11.16 1.33
CA LEU A 5 -0.13 -9.77 1.50
C LEU A 5 -1.19 -8.84 2.10
N ASP A 6 -2.46 -9.25 2.17
CA ASP A 6 -3.47 -8.57 3.00
C ASP A 6 -3.03 -8.41 4.47
N ALA A 7 -2.14 -9.27 4.95
CA ALA A 7 -1.55 -9.18 6.28
C ALA A 7 -0.79 -7.87 6.51
N ILE A 8 -0.26 -7.20 5.47
CA ILE A 8 0.42 -5.90 5.62
C ILE A 8 -0.54 -4.87 6.21
N GLY A 9 -1.80 -4.86 5.73
CA GLY A 9 -2.83 -3.96 6.23
C GLY A 9 -3.40 -4.42 7.58
N HIS A 10 -3.78 -5.70 7.66
CA HIS A 10 -4.52 -6.27 8.80
C HIS A 10 -3.65 -6.78 9.96
N GLY A 11 -2.35 -6.95 9.75
CA GLY A 11 -1.39 -7.60 10.65
C GLY A 11 -1.24 -9.10 10.41
N PHE A 12 -2.30 -9.76 9.93
CA PHE A 12 -2.27 -11.18 9.59
C PHE A 12 -3.23 -11.52 8.43
N SER A 13 -2.96 -12.64 7.77
CA SER A 13 -3.87 -13.25 6.80
C SER A 13 -3.85 -14.77 6.96
N CYS A 14 -5.04 -15.37 6.91
CA CYS A 14 -5.22 -16.81 7.06
C CYS A 14 -5.88 -17.38 5.81
N ILE A 15 -5.21 -18.37 5.22
CA ILE A 15 -5.61 -19.03 4.00
C ILE A 15 -5.73 -20.52 4.32
N GLU A 16 -6.91 -21.09 4.13
CA GLU A 16 -7.13 -22.51 4.31
C GLU A 16 -6.60 -23.26 3.10
N ILE A 17 -5.86 -24.35 3.35
CA ILE A 17 -5.34 -25.21 2.30
C ILE A 17 -6.34 -26.34 2.07
N GLU A 18 -6.88 -26.41 0.86
CA GLU A 18 -7.61 -27.58 0.42
C GLU A 18 -6.59 -28.60 -0.11
N TRP A 19 -6.52 -29.77 0.52
CA TRP A 19 -5.62 -30.83 0.10
C TRP A 19 -6.32 -31.77 -0.87
N GLY A 20 -5.71 -31.97 -2.03
CA GLY A 20 -6.15 -32.92 -3.04
C GLY A 20 -5.11 -34.01 -3.29
N ARG A 21 -5.55 -35.13 -3.86
CA ARG A 21 -4.65 -36.20 -4.27
C ARG A 21 -4.42 -36.14 -5.78
N LYS A 22 -3.16 -35.98 -6.19
CA LYS A 22 -2.73 -36.03 -7.59
C LYS A 22 -1.88 -37.27 -7.81
N GLY A 23 -2.52 -38.37 -8.22
CA GLY A 23 -1.88 -39.68 -8.32
C GLY A 23 -1.54 -40.25 -6.94
N SER A 24 -0.26 -40.55 -6.68
CA SER A 24 0.21 -41.01 -5.37
C SER A 24 0.50 -39.88 -4.39
N LEU A 25 0.60 -38.64 -4.86
CA LEU A 25 1.02 -37.47 -4.06
C LEU A 25 -0.18 -36.67 -3.56
N TRP A 26 -0.08 -36.17 -2.34
CA TRP A 26 -0.94 -35.15 -1.75
C TRP A 26 -0.38 -33.77 -2.06
N LEU A 27 -1.17 -32.96 -2.75
CA LEU A 27 -0.79 -31.59 -3.10
C LEU A 27 -1.96 -30.65 -2.81
N PRO A 28 -1.70 -29.37 -2.54
CA PRO A 28 -2.77 -28.38 -2.42
C PRO A 28 -3.58 -28.32 -3.73
N SER A 29 -4.90 -28.56 -3.65
CA SER A 29 -5.82 -28.40 -4.78
C SER A 29 -6.26 -26.95 -4.93
N ALA A 30 -6.54 -26.28 -3.82
CA ALA A 30 -7.00 -24.91 -3.77
C ALA A 30 -6.57 -24.20 -2.48
N PHE A 31 -6.61 -22.87 -2.53
CA PHE A 31 -6.30 -22.00 -1.40
C PHE A 31 -7.50 -21.08 -1.16
N HIS A 32 -8.06 -21.13 0.05
CA HIS A 32 -9.27 -20.38 0.39
C HIS A 32 -8.94 -19.31 1.43
N LYS A 33 -8.83 -18.06 1.00
CA LYS A 33 -8.68 -16.93 1.93
C LYS A 33 -9.92 -16.84 2.82
N ARG A 34 -9.69 -16.83 4.13
CA ARG A 34 -10.76 -16.62 5.11
C ARG A 34 -10.74 -15.18 5.61
N PRO A 35 -11.89 -14.53 5.79
CA PRO A 35 -11.94 -13.14 6.23
C PRO A 35 -11.40 -13.03 7.66
N ALA A 36 -10.69 -11.94 7.97
CA ALA A 36 -10.06 -11.73 9.28
C ALA A 36 -11.03 -11.87 10.47
N ARG A 37 -12.32 -11.52 10.29
CA ARG A 37 -13.37 -11.68 11.31
C ARG A 37 -13.64 -13.13 11.75
N ALA A 38 -13.23 -14.11 10.92
CA ALA A 38 -13.36 -15.53 11.24
C ALA A 38 -12.33 -15.98 12.27
N PHE A 39 -11.39 -15.11 12.66
CA PHE A 39 -10.34 -15.39 13.62
C PHE A 39 -10.43 -14.48 14.83
N THR A 40 -9.88 -14.95 15.94
CA THR A 40 -9.75 -14.24 17.21
C THR A 40 -8.41 -14.57 17.83
N MET A 41 -7.95 -13.73 18.75
CA MET A 41 -6.79 -14.00 19.60
C MET A 41 -7.27 -14.06 21.05
N PRO A 42 -6.83 -15.06 21.83
CA PRO A 42 -7.20 -15.14 23.23
C PRO A 42 -6.44 -14.09 24.04
N GLN A 43 -7.05 -13.57 25.12
CA GLN A 43 -6.50 -12.45 25.89
C GLN A 43 -5.16 -12.77 26.58
N ASN A 44 -4.92 -14.06 26.87
CA ASN A 44 -3.70 -14.56 27.48
C ASN A 44 -2.53 -14.69 26.50
N ASP A 45 -2.80 -14.82 25.19
CA ASP A 45 -1.80 -14.92 24.13
C ASP A 45 -2.29 -14.19 22.89
N LEU A 46 -1.91 -12.91 22.79
CA LEU A 46 -2.32 -12.02 21.71
C LEU A 46 -1.63 -12.34 20.37
N ASP A 47 -0.69 -13.29 20.34
CA ASP A 47 -0.02 -13.76 19.12
C ASP A 47 -0.60 -15.08 18.60
N SER A 48 -1.45 -15.76 19.38
CA SER A 48 -2.16 -16.98 18.98
C SER A 48 -3.39 -16.65 18.14
N ILE A 49 -3.35 -16.94 16.84
CA ILE A 49 -4.50 -16.80 15.94
C ILE A 49 -5.34 -18.07 16.01
N ARG A 50 -6.62 -17.92 16.35
CA ARG A 50 -7.57 -19.03 16.54
C ARG A 50 -8.85 -18.76 15.77
N LEU A 51 -9.60 -19.81 15.42
CA LEU A 51 -10.92 -19.69 14.79
C LEU A 51 -11.94 -19.13 15.79
N ASN A 52 -12.69 -18.12 15.34
CA ASN A 52 -13.76 -17.53 16.12
C ASN A 52 -15.07 -18.30 15.90
N ARG A 53 -15.34 -19.28 16.76
CA ARG A 53 -16.63 -20.02 16.81
C ARG A 53 -17.56 -19.56 17.95
N GLY A 54 -17.32 -18.38 18.52
CA GLY A 54 -18.16 -17.82 19.60
C GLY A 54 -17.79 -18.25 21.03
N GLY A 55 -16.72 -19.03 21.23
CA GLY A 55 -16.18 -19.38 22.54
C GLY A 55 -15.17 -18.34 23.09
N VAL A 56 -14.92 -18.37 24.40
CA VAL A 56 -14.13 -17.36 25.15
C VAL A 56 -12.65 -17.25 24.69
N GLY A 57 -12.11 -18.24 23.98
CA GLY A 57 -10.72 -18.25 23.53
C GLY A 57 -10.49 -18.67 22.08
N GLY A 58 -11.56 -18.88 21.29
CA GLY A 58 -11.47 -19.46 19.95
C GLY A 58 -10.98 -20.92 19.93
N GLU A 59 -11.00 -21.54 18.76
CA GLU A 59 -10.53 -22.90 18.50
C GLU A 59 -9.19 -22.87 17.78
N GLU A 60 -8.27 -23.78 18.13
CA GLU A 60 -6.97 -23.86 17.48
C GLU A 60 -7.10 -24.27 16.01
N LEU A 61 -6.20 -23.76 15.17
CA LEU A 61 -6.12 -24.15 13.78
C LEU A 61 -5.54 -25.57 13.71
N TRP A 62 -6.13 -26.44 12.89
CA TRP A 62 -5.54 -27.76 12.67
C TRP A 62 -4.16 -27.64 12.03
N ASP A 63 -3.29 -28.61 12.29
CA ASP A 63 -1.96 -28.66 11.71
C ASP A 63 -2.02 -28.85 10.19
N MET A 64 -1.07 -28.26 9.47
CA MET A 64 -0.83 -28.43 8.03
C MET A 64 -1.99 -28.05 7.08
N GLY A 65 -3.11 -27.53 7.57
CA GLY A 65 -4.23 -27.13 6.71
C GLY A 65 -4.44 -25.63 6.59
N TRP A 66 -3.48 -24.82 7.08
CA TRP A 66 -3.55 -23.36 7.03
C TRP A 66 -2.21 -22.74 6.66
N ILE A 67 -2.26 -21.67 5.87
CA ILE A 67 -1.20 -20.69 5.74
C ILE A 67 -1.64 -19.46 6.53
N VAL A 68 -1.00 -19.25 7.67
CA VAL A 68 -1.14 -18.14 8.60
C VAL A 68 0.08 -17.24 8.45
N HIS A 69 -0.07 -16.21 7.63
CA HIS A 69 0.97 -15.20 7.45
C HIS A 69 0.78 -14.06 8.46
N LYS A 70 1.76 -13.87 9.33
CA LYS A 70 1.81 -12.78 10.31
C LYS A 70 2.79 -11.74 9.79
N HIS A 71 2.30 -10.59 9.35
CA HIS A 71 3.15 -9.51 8.85
C HIS A 71 3.47 -8.54 9.97
N LYS A 72 4.77 -8.34 10.23
CA LYS A 72 5.26 -7.46 11.29
C LYS A 72 5.60 -6.07 10.75
N SER A 73 4.59 -5.34 10.28
CA SER A 73 4.80 -3.94 9.84
C SER A 73 5.13 -3.00 11.01
N LYS A 74 4.79 -3.41 12.25
CA LYS A 74 5.14 -2.73 13.50
C LYS A 74 5.38 -3.76 14.61
N SER A 75 6.29 -3.45 15.53
CA SER A 75 6.47 -4.21 16.77
C SER A 75 5.21 -4.17 17.66
N GLY A 76 4.85 -5.34 18.18
CA GLY A 76 3.72 -5.52 19.08
C GLY A 76 2.97 -6.82 18.77
N PRO A 77 1.85 -7.06 19.45
CA PRO A 77 1.01 -8.22 19.18
C PRO A 77 0.47 -8.22 17.76
N VAL A 78 0.18 -9.42 17.22
CA VAL A 78 -0.35 -9.59 15.84
C VAL A 78 -1.53 -8.68 15.52
N ALA A 79 -2.47 -8.51 16.46
CA ALA A 79 -3.64 -7.65 16.25
C ALA A 79 -3.31 -6.14 16.09
N GLN A 80 -2.10 -5.73 16.44
CA GLN A 80 -1.64 -4.34 16.41
C GLN A 80 -0.53 -4.09 15.38
N SER A 81 -0.03 -5.12 14.71
CA SER A 81 1.11 -5.01 13.79
C SER A 81 0.75 -4.42 12.43
N GLY A 82 -0.52 -4.49 12.02
CA GLY A 82 -0.98 -4.04 10.70
C GLY A 82 -0.99 -2.53 10.49
N LEU A 83 -0.67 -2.10 9.26
CA LEU A 83 -0.58 -0.68 8.90
C LEU A 83 -1.91 0.07 9.05
N PHE A 84 -3.06 -0.58 8.87
CA PHE A 84 -4.37 0.07 8.98
C PHE A 84 -4.62 0.68 10.35
N ARG A 85 -3.95 0.16 11.41
CA ARG A 85 -4.04 0.73 12.75
C ARG A 85 -3.49 2.15 12.84
N VAL A 86 -2.43 2.45 12.08
CA VAL A 86 -1.81 3.78 12.01
C VAL A 86 -2.55 4.66 10.99
N LEU A 87 -2.97 4.08 9.86
CA LEU A 87 -3.62 4.79 8.78
C LEU A 87 -5.07 5.23 9.08
N VAL A 88 -5.71 4.67 10.12
CA VAL A 88 -7.09 5.03 10.49
C VAL A 88 -7.27 6.53 10.73
N TRP A 89 -6.28 7.20 11.31
CA TRP A 89 -6.37 8.62 11.65
C TRP A 89 -6.33 9.51 10.41
N THR A 90 -5.39 9.24 9.51
CA THR A 90 -5.27 10.00 8.25
C THR A 90 -6.47 9.72 7.35
N TYR A 91 -6.99 8.49 7.33
CA TYR A 91 -8.25 8.16 6.65
C TYR A 91 -9.42 8.96 7.23
N LEU A 92 -9.58 8.99 8.56
CA LEU A 92 -10.67 9.71 9.22
C LEU A 92 -10.59 11.23 8.95
N PHE A 93 -9.44 11.84 9.19
CA PHE A 93 -9.26 13.29 8.99
C PHE A 93 -9.42 13.71 7.54
N LYS A 94 -8.94 12.90 6.59
CA LYS A 94 -9.15 13.13 5.15
C LYS A 94 -10.64 13.15 4.81
N ASN A 95 -11.40 12.14 5.24
CA ASN A 95 -12.83 12.05 4.95
C ASN A 95 -13.64 13.18 5.62
N LEU A 96 -13.32 13.53 6.87
CA LEU A 96 -13.95 14.66 7.55
C LEU A 96 -13.66 15.97 6.83
N SER A 97 -12.40 16.21 6.43
CA SER A 97 -12.02 17.43 5.71
C SER A 97 -12.68 17.53 4.34
N ALA A 98 -12.78 16.42 3.61
CA ALA A 98 -13.49 16.37 2.33
C ALA A 98 -14.99 16.65 2.50
N ARG A 99 -15.61 16.10 3.55
CA ARG A 99 -17.03 16.38 3.88
C ARG A 99 -17.23 17.85 4.22
N ASP A 100 -16.38 18.41 5.08
CA ASP A 100 -16.50 19.80 5.53
C ASP A 100 -16.22 20.76 4.36
N TRP A 101 -15.30 20.41 3.45
CA TRP A 101 -15.12 21.13 2.19
C TRP A 101 -16.36 21.08 1.30
N ALA A 102 -16.99 19.92 1.13
CA ALA A 102 -18.25 19.81 0.38
C ALA A 102 -19.38 20.64 1.02
N GLN A 103 -19.46 20.66 2.36
CA GLN A 103 -20.40 21.52 3.08
C GLN A 103 -20.10 23.01 2.87
N PHE A 104 -18.84 23.40 2.92
CA PHE A 104 -18.39 24.76 2.62
C PHE A 104 -18.80 25.16 1.20
N LEU A 105 -18.58 24.30 0.20
CA LEU A 105 -19.01 24.53 -1.18
C LEU A 105 -20.53 24.63 -1.31
N ASN A 106 -21.30 23.86 -0.55
CA ASN A 106 -22.76 23.96 -0.58
C ASN A 106 -23.27 25.28 0.03
N LEU A 107 -22.64 25.74 1.13
CA LEU A 107 -23.04 26.98 1.81
C LEU A 107 -22.60 28.23 1.05
N TYR A 108 -21.38 28.22 0.50
CA TYR A 108 -20.77 29.40 -0.10
C TYR A 108 -20.62 29.32 -1.61
N GLY A 109 -20.99 28.20 -2.24
CA GLY A 109 -21.04 28.08 -3.70
C GLY A 109 -22.05 29.04 -4.34
N LEU A 110 -23.01 29.52 -3.56
CA LEU A 110 -23.87 30.65 -3.89
C LEU A 110 -23.81 31.67 -2.74
N PRO A 111 -23.53 32.95 -3.00
CA PRO A 111 -23.49 33.96 -1.94
C PRO A 111 -24.87 34.10 -1.27
N PHE A 112 -24.88 34.17 0.05
CA PHE A 112 -26.11 34.47 0.80
C PHE A 112 -26.55 35.90 0.49
N ARG A 113 -27.84 36.06 0.20
CA ARG A 113 -28.46 37.36 -0.07
C ARG A 113 -29.32 37.73 1.13
N ILE A 114 -28.82 38.67 1.94
CA ILE A 114 -29.55 39.16 3.11
C ILE A 114 -30.13 40.52 2.74
N GLY A 115 -31.47 40.61 2.73
CA GLY A 115 -32.16 41.89 2.62
C GLY A 115 -32.39 42.48 3.99
N LYS A 116 -31.87 43.69 4.22
CA LYS A 116 -32.18 44.47 5.41
C LYS A 116 -33.36 45.38 5.11
N TYR A 117 -34.29 45.46 6.05
CA TYR A 117 -35.44 46.35 5.98
C TYR A 117 -35.62 47.07 7.31
N ASP A 118 -36.21 48.25 7.27
CA ASP A 118 -36.52 49.03 8.47
C ASP A 118 -37.79 48.49 9.15
N ALA A 119 -37.82 48.55 10.49
CA ALA A 119 -38.98 48.14 11.29
C ALA A 119 -40.24 48.97 10.97
N SER A 120 -40.07 50.16 10.40
CA SER A 120 -41.15 51.04 9.95
C SER A 120 -41.87 50.54 8.67
N MET A 121 -41.31 49.56 7.94
CA MET A 121 -41.90 49.06 6.69
C MET A 121 -43.15 48.21 6.93
N THR A 122 -44.14 48.40 6.05
CA THR A 122 -45.39 47.62 6.04
C THR A 122 -45.15 46.18 5.53
N ASP A 123 -46.04 45.25 5.91
CA ASP A 123 -45.92 43.84 5.48
C ASP A 123 -45.92 43.66 3.96
N ARG A 124 -46.61 44.56 3.23
CA ARG A 124 -46.65 44.55 1.76
C ARG A 124 -45.30 44.91 1.15
N GLU A 125 -44.58 45.87 1.75
CA GLU A 125 -43.24 46.26 1.32
C GLU A 125 -42.20 45.16 1.60
N ARG A 126 -42.30 44.50 2.76
CA ARG A 126 -41.47 43.33 3.11
C ARG A 126 -41.63 42.19 2.11
N LEU A 127 -42.88 41.89 1.72
CA LEU A 127 -43.21 40.86 0.72
C LEU A 127 -42.66 41.20 -0.68
N ASN A 128 -42.66 42.48 -1.06
CA ASN A 128 -42.08 42.93 -2.32
C ASN A 128 -40.56 42.81 -2.31
N LEU A 129 -39.90 43.17 -1.20
CA LEU A 129 -38.45 43.00 -1.05
C LEU A 129 -38.05 41.53 -1.11
N LEU A 130 -38.78 40.64 -0.43
CA LEU A 130 -38.55 39.20 -0.49
C LEU A 130 -38.72 38.64 -1.91
N ARG A 131 -39.73 39.11 -2.66
CA ARG A 131 -39.89 38.77 -4.08
C ARG A 131 -38.72 39.25 -4.91
N GLY A 132 -38.25 40.48 -4.68
CA GLY A 132 -37.06 41.04 -5.34
C GLY A 132 -35.81 40.19 -5.11
N ILE A 133 -35.54 39.76 -3.87
CA ILE A 133 -34.41 38.89 -3.54
C ILE A 133 -34.50 37.55 -4.28
N ARG A 134 -35.71 36.96 -4.36
CA ARG A 134 -35.93 35.69 -5.08
C ARG A 134 -35.75 35.83 -6.60
N MET A 135 -36.19 36.94 -7.18
CA MET A 135 -35.99 37.22 -8.61
C MET A 135 -34.50 37.44 -8.91
N LEU A 136 -33.80 38.21 -8.08
CA LEU A 136 -32.36 38.46 -8.21
C LEU A 136 -31.54 37.17 -8.08
N ALA A 137 -31.99 36.21 -7.25
CA ALA A 137 -31.38 34.89 -7.14
C ALA A 137 -31.50 34.03 -8.42
N ARG A 138 -32.55 34.23 -9.23
CA ARG A 138 -32.85 33.44 -10.43
C ARG A 138 -32.40 34.11 -11.73
N GLU A 139 -32.51 35.42 -11.81
CA GLU A 139 -32.30 36.21 -13.04
C GLU A 139 -31.03 37.06 -13.00
N GLY A 140 -30.33 37.12 -11.85
CA GLY A 140 -29.06 37.84 -11.72
C GLY A 140 -29.17 39.37 -11.68
N GLY A 141 -30.38 39.92 -11.73
CA GLY A 141 -30.66 41.35 -11.64
C GLY A 141 -31.99 41.62 -10.92
N GLY A 142 -32.11 42.79 -10.30
CA GLY A 142 -33.33 43.19 -9.60
C GLY A 142 -33.32 44.67 -9.22
N ILE A 143 -34.50 45.27 -9.16
CA ILE A 143 -34.70 46.66 -8.71
C ILE A 143 -35.14 46.61 -7.24
N ILE A 144 -34.46 47.37 -6.38
CA ILE A 144 -34.80 47.50 -4.96
C ILE A 144 -35.13 48.96 -4.61
N PRO A 145 -36.02 49.21 -3.62
CA PRO A 145 -36.24 50.54 -3.08
C PRO A 145 -34.94 51.16 -2.54
N SER A 146 -34.76 52.47 -2.67
CA SER A 146 -33.54 53.19 -2.25
C SER A 146 -33.25 53.12 -0.74
N ASN A 147 -34.25 52.79 0.07
CA ASN A 147 -34.12 52.59 1.52
C ASN A 147 -33.85 51.12 1.92
N ALA A 148 -33.80 50.19 0.97
CA ALA A 148 -33.52 48.77 1.22
C ALA A 148 -32.10 48.41 0.75
N GLU A 149 -31.37 47.64 1.57
CA GLU A 149 -30.01 47.19 1.27
C GLU A 149 -30.00 45.66 1.11
N ILE A 150 -29.36 45.16 0.04
CA ILE A 150 -29.04 43.74 -0.11
C ILE A 150 -27.53 43.58 0.05
N SER A 151 -27.12 42.87 1.11
CA SER A 151 -25.71 42.49 1.28
C SER A 151 -25.49 41.06 0.80
N LEU A 152 -24.54 40.89 -0.12
CA LEU A 152 -23.99 39.59 -0.50
C LEU A 152 -22.96 39.18 0.55
N VAL A 153 -23.22 38.13 1.30
CA VAL A 153 -22.25 37.56 2.24
C VAL A 153 -21.53 36.42 1.53
N SER A 154 -20.34 36.72 1.02
CA SER A 154 -19.39 35.74 0.49
C SER A 154 -18.33 35.43 1.55
N PRO A 155 -17.76 34.21 1.57
CA PRO A 155 -16.63 33.92 2.45
C PRO A 155 -15.42 34.75 2.01
N SER A 156 -14.54 35.09 2.94
CA SER A 156 -13.27 35.74 2.59
C SER A 156 -12.41 34.81 1.74
N ALA A 157 -11.64 35.38 0.82
CA ALA A 157 -10.71 34.61 -0.01
C ALA A 157 -9.74 33.80 0.88
N GLY A 158 -9.59 32.50 0.57
CA GLY A 158 -8.68 31.60 1.30
C GLY A 158 -9.32 30.75 2.42
N GLN A 159 -10.58 30.96 2.79
CA GLN A 159 -11.23 30.15 3.84
C GLN A 159 -11.40 28.67 3.47
N SER A 160 -11.33 28.30 2.19
CA SER A 160 -11.39 26.92 1.74
C SER A 160 -10.04 26.19 1.71
N ALA A 161 -8.92 26.93 1.77
CA ALA A 161 -7.58 26.36 1.64
C ALA A 161 -7.24 25.34 2.75
N PRO A 162 -7.58 25.58 4.04
CA PRO A 162 -7.25 24.65 5.11
C PRO A 162 -7.82 23.23 4.93
N PHE A 163 -8.98 23.09 4.27
CA PHE A 163 -9.58 21.77 4.04
C PHE A 163 -8.75 20.93 3.06
N LEU A 164 -8.31 21.53 1.96
CA LEU A 164 -7.47 20.85 0.96
C LEU A 164 -6.05 20.63 1.47
N ASP A 165 -5.52 21.56 2.27
CA ASP A 165 -4.22 21.40 2.93
C ASP A 165 -4.22 20.21 3.89
N MET A 166 -5.30 20.02 4.66
CA MET A 166 -5.46 18.86 5.52
C MET A 166 -5.53 17.55 4.73
N VAL A 167 -6.25 17.53 3.59
CA VAL A 167 -6.29 16.38 2.69
C VAL A 167 -4.89 16.06 2.15
N SER A 168 -4.16 17.06 1.67
CA SER A 168 -2.80 16.91 1.16
C SER A 168 -1.83 16.40 2.23
N TRP A 169 -1.93 16.92 3.46
CA TRP A 169 -1.14 16.44 4.59
C TRP A 169 -1.44 14.97 4.91
N CYS A 170 -2.72 14.58 4.95
CA CYS A 170 -3.13 13.20 5.18
C CYS A 170 -2.57 12.26 4.10
N GLU A 171 -2.66 12.63 2.82
CA GLU A 171 -2.12 11.84 1.72
C GLU A 171 -0.60 11.68 1.81
N LYS A 172 0.12 12.77 2.14
CA LYS A 172 1.58 12.71 2.35
C LYS A 172 1.96 11.76 3.49
N VAL A 173 1.23 11.77 4.60
CA VAL A 173 1.47 10.83 5.70
C VAL A 173 1.18 9.39 5.26
N GLN A 174 0.09 9.15 4.52
CA GLN A 174 -0.24 7.83 3.99
C GLN A 174 0.86 7.29 3.06
N SER A 175 1.36 8.11 2.13
CA SER A 175 2.47 7.71 1.25
C SER A 175 3.73 7.35 2.04
N LYS A 176 4.10 8.13 3.07
CA LYS A 176 5.26 7.81 3.93
C LYS A 176 5.13 6.47 4.64
N VAL A 177 3.95 6.19 5.17
CA VAL A 177 3.70 4.96 5.95
C VAL A 177 3.70 3.73 5.04
N ILE A 178 3.17 3.84 3.82
CA ILE A 178 3.03 2.71 2.89
C ILE A 178 4.29 2.49 2.05
N LEU A 179 4.85 3.56 1.49
CA LEU A 179 5.96 3.50 0.53
C LEU A 179 7.31 3.85 1.15
N GLY A 180 7.35 4.29 2.42
CA GLY A 180 8.58 4.81 3.05
C GLY A 180 8.99 6.21 2.56
N GLY A 181 8.20 6.86 1.70
CA GLY A 181 8.52 8.17 1.13
C GLY A 181 7.32 8.87 0.48
N THR A 182 7.51 10.11 0.02
CA THR A 182 6.44 10.92 -0.60
C THR A 182 6.64 11.21 -2.08
N LEU A 183 7.87 11.09 -2.60
CA LEU A 183 8.21 11.70 -3.89
C LEU A 183 7.72 10.89 -5.09
N THR A 184 7.70 9.56 -5.00
CA THR A 184 7.24 8.68 -6.09
C THR A 184 5.73 8.81 -6.36
N SER A 185 4.95 9.32 -5.40
CA SER A 185 3.51 9.57 -5.55
C SER A 185 3.16 11.03 -5.87
N GLN A 186 4.08 11.98 -5.64
CA GLN A 186 3.85 13.41 -5.84
C GLN A 186 5.06 14.04 -6.55
N ALA A 187 5.19 13.76 -7.85
CA ALA A 187 6.13 14.45 -8.72
C ALA A 187 5.57 15.84 -9.08
N ASP A 188 5.48 16.74 -8.09
CA ASP A 188 5.29 18.15 -8.37
C ASP A 188 6.63 18.66 -8.91
N GLY A 189 6.71 18.85 -10.24
CA GLY A 189 7.93 19.04 -11.04
C GLY A 189 8.86 20.22 -10.68
N LYS A 190 8.67 20.84 -9.51
CA LYS A 190 9.52 21.90 -8.94
C LYS A 190 10.62 21.40 -8.01
N SER A 191 10.58 20.15 -7.51
CA SER A 191 11.60 19.63 -6.56
C SER A 191 12.03 18.18 -6.81
N SER A 192 11.70 17.59 -7.96
CA SER A 192 12.07 16.20 -8.28
C SER A 192 13.40 16.16 -9.02
N THR A 193 14.48 15.79 -8.33
CA THR A 193 15.78 15.47 -8.95
C THR A 193 15.94 13.97 -9.13
N ASN A 194 16.62 13.53 -10.20
CA ASN A 194 16.87 12.09 -10.45
C ASN A 194 17.55 11.39 -9.27
N ALA A 195 18.45 12.09 -8.56
CA ALA A 195 19.11 11.57 -7.37
C ALA A 195 18.14 11.27 -6.22
N LEU A 196 17.11 12.11 -6.02
CA LEU A 196 16.10 11.90 -4.98
C LEU A 196 15.13 10.76 -5.35
N GLY A 197 14.86 10.59 -6.65
CA GLY A 197 14.10 9.46 -7.18
C GLY A 197 14.77 8.11 -6.89
N ASN A 198 16.10 8.03 -7.04
CA ASN A 198 16.86 6.81 -6.77
C ASN A 198 16.79 6.41 -5.28
N VAL A 199 17.00 7.34 -4.36
CA VAL A 199 16.90 7.08 -2.91
C VAL A 199 15.51 6.56 -2.52
N HIS A 200 14.45 7.07 -3.13
CA HIS A 200 13.10 6.56 -2.87
C HIS A 200 12.86 5.16 -3.45
N ASN A 201 13.50 4.83 -4.58
CA ASN A 201 13.41 3.49 -5.13
C ASN A 201 14.16 2.47 -4.27
N GLU A 202 15.31 2.85 -3.69
CA GLU A 202 16.05 2.05 -2.71
C GLU A 202 15.17 1.72 -1.49
N ILE A 203 14.51 2.72 -0.90
CA ILE A 203 13.58 2.49 0.23
C ILE A 203 12.44 1.56 -0.14
N ARG A 204 11.85 1.74 -1.33
CA ARG A 204 10.78 0.87 -1.82
C ARG A 204 11.28 -0.57 -2.02
N HIS A 205 12.51 -0.71 -2.49
CA HIS A 205 13.17 -1.99 -2.69
C HIS A 205 13.43 -2.70 -1.37
N ASP A 206 13.98 -1.99 -0.37
CA ASP A 206 14.21 -2.54 0.98
C ASP A 206 12.92 -3.08 1.60
N LEU A 207 11.81 -2.34 1.45
CA LEU A 207 10.49 -2.80 1.90
C LEU A 207 10.03 -4.06 1.15
N LEU A 208 10.21 -4.09 -0.17
CA LEU A 208 9.87 -5.24 -1.00
C LEU A 208 10.69 -6.48 -0.61
N VAL A 209 11.99 -6.33 -0.38
CA VAL A 209 12.88 -7.43 0.06
C VAL A 209 12.43 -7.95 1.42
N GLY A 210 12.11 -7.07 2.37
CA GLY A 210 11.61 -7.47 3.68
C GLY A 210 10.27 -8.23 3.60
N ASP A 211 9.33 -7.75 2.80
CA ASP A 211 8.03 -8.38 2.58
C ASP A 211 8.18 -9.75 1.91
N ALA A 212 9.07 -9.84 0.91
CA ALA A 212 9.38 -11.07 0.20
C ALA A 212 10.00 -12.11 1.16
N TRP A 213 10.94 -11.71 2.01
CA TRP A 213 11.58 -12.61 2.97
C TRP A 213 10.59 -13.20 3.98
N MET A 214 9.73 -12.36 4.59
CA MET A 214 8.69 -12.83 5.52
C MET A 214 7.67 -13.75 4.83
N SER A 215 7.32 -13.44 3.58
CA SER A 215 6.45 -14.26 2.75
C SER A 215 7.07 -15.62 2.46
N ALA A 216 8.36 -15.64 2.10
CA ALA A 216 9.11 -16.83 1.77
C ALA A 216 9.26 -17.76 2.98
N GLU A 217 9.55 -17.20 4.16
CA GLU A 217 9.61 -17.95 5.41
C GLU A 217 8.27 -18.64 5.71
N THR A 218 7.16 -17.89 5.61
CA THR A 218 5.81 -18.44 5.87
C THR A 218 5.48 -19.57 4.91
N LEU A 219 5.75 -19.40 3.61
CA LEU A 219 5.50 -20.44 2.60
C LEU A 219 6.42 -21.65 2.81
N THR A 220 7.67 -21.45 3.20
CA THR A 220 8.59 -22.53 3.50
C THR A 220 8.06 -23.41 4.64
N GLN A 221 7.65 -22.79 5.74
CA GLN A 221 7.22 -23.51 6.95
C GLN A 221 5.81 -24.10 6.84
N GLN A 222 4.89 -23.41 6.16
CA GLN A 222 3.46 -23.74 6.22
C GLN A 222 2.86 -24.24 4.90
N LEU A 223 3.64 -24.22 3.82
CA LEU A 223 3.24 -24.82 2.54
C LEU A 223 4.23 -25.90 2.09
N LEU A 224 5.50 -25.54 1.93
CA LEU A 224 6.53 -26.43 1.41
C LEU A 224 6.79 -27.60 2.37
N TRP A 225 6.99 -27.30 3.66
CA TRP A 225 7.20 -28.33 4.67
C TRP A 225 6.03 -29.32 4.80
N PRO A 226 4.75 -28.88 4.91
CA PRO A 226 3.60 -29.80 4.89
C PRO A 226 3.53 -30.69 3.64
N VAL A 227 3.79 -30.14 2.45
CA VAL A 227 3.84 -30.94 1.21
C VAL A 227 4.87 -32.06 1.32
N LEU A 228 6.06 -31.76 1.84
CA LEU A 228 7.12 -32.76 2.01
C LEU A 228 6.73 -33.79 3.07
N ALA A 229 6.28 -33.34 4.24
CA ALA A 229 5.94 -34.20 5.37
C ALA A 229 4.79 -35.18 5.06
N ILE A 230 3.77 -34.75 4.30
CA ILE A 230 2.64 -35.61 3.94
C ILE A 230 3.04 -36.64 2.87
N ASN A 231 3.94 -36.29 1.95
CA ASN A 231 4.31 -37.16 0.82
C ASN A 231 5.46 -38.13 1.10
N GLY A 232 6.19 -37.97 2.22
CA GLY A 232 7.28 -38.87 2.55
C GLY A 232 8.04 -38.48 3.81
N ARG A 233 9.06 -39.28 4.14
CA ARG A 233 9.97 -39.00 5.25
C ARG A 233 11.15 -38.17 4.74
N PHE A 234 11.06 -36.87 4.91
CA PHE A 234 12.18 -35.96 4.68
C PHE A 234 12.87 -35.65 6.01
N ASN A 235 14.20 -35.57 6.00
CA ASN A 235 14.93 -35.03 7.15
C ASN A 235 14.63 -33.52 7.23
N PRO A 236 14.04 -33.01 8.34
CA PRO A 236 13.78 -31.58 8.51
C PRO A 236 15.02 -30.70 8.27
N GLU A 237 16.21 -31.18 8.64
CA GLU A 237 17.47 -30.43 8.50
C GLU A 237 17.91 -30.24 7.04
N ARG A 238 17.36 -31.03 6.11
CA ARG A 238 17.68 -30.96 4.68
C ARG A 238 16.47 -30.55 3.85
N ALA A 239 15.43 -30.01 4.48
CA ALA A 239 14.27 -29.51 3.78
C ALA A 239 14.66 -28.30 2.91
N PRO A 240 14.22 -28.24 1.64
CA PRO A 240 14.38 -27.05 0.83
C PRO A 240 13.66 -25.86 1.46
N TYR A 241 14.19 -24.66 1.23
CA TYR A 241 13.53 -23.41 1.56
C TYR A 241 13.14 -22.67 0.28
N LEU A 242 12.08 -21.88 0.37
CA LEU A 242 11.66 -20.98 -0.69
C LEU A 242 12.38 -19.64 -0.49
N GLU A 243 12.86 -19.06 -1.59
CA GLU A 243 13.44 -17.72 -1.62
C GLU A 243 12.93 -16.99 -2.86
N PHE A 244 12.65 -15.70 -2.72
CA PHE A 244 12.32 -14.84 -3.87
C PHE A 244 13.56 -14.14 -4.36
N ASP A 245 13.75 -14.16 -5.68
CA ASP A 245 14.78 -13.33 -6.30
C ASP A 245 14.31 -11.87 -6.31
N ALA A 246 14.79 -11.11 -5.32
CA ALA A 246 14.55 -9.69 -5.19
C ALA A 246 15.81 -8.89 -5.55
N ARG A 247 16.68 -9.38 -6.43
CA ARG A 247 17.87 -8.63 -6.85
C ARG A 247 17.48 -7.40 -7.70
N GLU A 248 18.19 -6.30 -7.51
CA GLU A 248 18.07 -5.13 -8.39
C GLU A 248 18.63 -5.45 -9.78
N SER A 249 18.06 -4.81 -10.81
CA SER A 249 18.59 -4.89 -12.17
C SER A 249 19.97 -4.22 -12.19
N VAL A 250 21.02 -5.03 -12.28
CA VAL A 250 22.39 -4.54 -12.39
C VAL A 250 22.64 -4.10 -13.82
N ASP A 251 23.26 -2.93 -13.98
CA ASP A 251 23.83 -2.52 -15.26
C ASP A 251 25.01 -3.46 -15.58
N LEU A 252 24.73 -4.43 -16.44
CA LEU A 252 25.69 -5.46 -16.82
C LEU A 252 26.92 -4.87 -17.52
N GLU A 253 26.77 -3.80 -18.30
CA GLU A 253 27.91 -3.15 -18.97
C GLU A 253 28.87 -2.56 -17.93
N ARG A 254 28.31 -1.85 -16.95
CA ARG A 254 29.07 -1.29 -15.85
C ARG A 254 29.72 -2.37 -14.99
N LEU A 255 28.99 -3.44 -14.67
CA LEU A 255 29.52 -4.57 -13.89
C LEU A 255 30.70 -5.23 -14.62
N MET A 256 30.56 -5.54 -15.91
CA MET A 256 31.62 -6.17 -16.71
C MET A 256 32.84 -5.26 -16.86
N THR A 257 32.63 -3.94 -16.96
CA THR A 257 33.73 -2.96 -16.99
C THR A 257 34.49 -2.94 -15.66
N VAL A 258 33.79 -2.98 -14.52
CA VAL A 258 34.41 -3.04 -13.19
C VAL A 258 35.16 -4.35 -12.99
N VAL A 259 34.56 -5.49 -13.35
CA VAL A 259 35.18 -6.82 -13.23
C VAL A 259 36.46 -6.90 -14.06
N SER A 260 36.42 -6.45 -15.32
CA SER A 260 37.60 -6.46 -16.19
C SER A 260 38.71 -5.54 -15.67
N THR A 261 38.37 -4.34 -15.18
CA THR A 261 39.34 -3.42 -14.58
C THR A 261 39.95 -3.99 -13.30
N ALA A 262 39.15 -4.61 -12.44
CA ALA A 262 39.61 -5.21 -11.19
C ALA A 262 40.51 -6.43 -11.43
N GLN A 263 40.19 -7.28 -12.40
CA GLN A 263 41.06 -8.38 -12.81
C GLN A 263 42.39 -7.87 -13.39
N GLN A 264 42.37 -6.81 -14.20
CA GLN A 264 43.59 -6.15 -14.70
C GLN A 264 44.44 -5.54 -13.58
N ALA A 265 43.80 -5.08 -12.49
CA ALA A 265 44.49 -4.58 -11.30
C ALA A 265 45.00 -5.69 -10.36
N GLY A 266 44.76 -6.97 -10.69
CA GLY A 266 45.24 -8.13 -9.94
C GLY A 266 44.30 -8.65 -8.85
N PHE A 267 43.00 -8.30 -8.88
CA PHE A 267 42.00 -8.90 -8.00
C PHE A 267 41.48 -10.22 -8.58
N ASP A 268 41.53 -11.29 -7.79
CA ASP A 268 40.97 -12.59 -8.14
C ASP A 268 39.45 -12.61 -7.91
N ILE A 269 38.69 -12.44 -8.99
CA ILE A 269 37.22 -12.48 -8.97
C ILE A 269 36.75 -13.86 -9.48
N THR A 270 35.93 -14.57 -8.70
CA THR A 270 35.41 -15.90 -9.05
C THR A 270 34.21 -15.83 -10.01
N ALA A 271 34.03 -16.87 -10.83
CA ALA A 271 32.87 -17.00 -11.71
C ALA A 271 31.54 -17.07 -10.93
N ASP A 272 31.55 -17.69 -9.75
CA ASP A 272 30.40 -17.72 -8.84
C ASP A 272 29.96 -16.31 -8.43
N TRP A 273 30.91 -15.45 -8.06
CA TRP A 273 30.61 -14.07 -7.66
C TRP A 273 30.05 -13.26 -8.84
N VAL A 274 30.61 -13.43 -10.04
CA VAL A 274 30.11 -12.76 -11.25
C VAL A 274 28.71 -13.24 -11.60
N SER A 275 28.45 -14.54 -11.50
CA SER A 275 27.12 -15.13 -11.73
C SER A 275 26.10 -14.60 -10.73
N GLU A 276 26.45 -14.56 -9.45
CA GLU A 276 25.60 -14.03 -8.38
C GLU A 276 25.23 -12.57 -8.61
N LYS A 277 26.22 -11.73 -8.94
CA LYS A 277 26.04 -10.27 -9.15
C LYS A 277 25.42 -9.90 -10.50
N SER A 278 25.67 -10.68 -11.56
CA SER A 278 25.06 -10.44 -12.87
C SER A 278 23.65 -11.01 -12.99
N GLY A 279 23.28 -11.97 -12.12
CA GLY A 279 22.05 -12.73 -12.25
C GLY A 279 22.09 -13.79 -13.36
N ILE A 280 23.19 -13.93 -14.08
CA ILE A 280 23.37 -14.91 -15.14
C ILE A 280 23.81 -16.23 -14.50
N PRO A 281 23.00 -17.30 -14.54
CA PRO A 281 23.36 -18.56 -13.91
C PRO A 281 24.56 -19.21 -14.60
N LEU A 282 25.38 -19.89 -13.82
CA LEU A 282 26.43 -20.75 -14.37
C LEU A 282 25.81 -21.94 -15.12
N PRO A 283 26.44 -22.37 -16.23
CA PRO A 283 25.95 -23.51 -16.98
C PRO A 283 25.98 -24.78 -16.11
N GLN A 284 24.86 -25.49 -16.05
CA GLN A 284 24.78 -26.82 -15.44
C GLN A 284 25.17 -27.91 -16.46
N GLU A 285 25.57 -29.09 -15.98
CA GLU A 285 25.92 -30.21 -16.86
C GLU A 285 24.80 -30.49 -17.88
N GLY A 286 25.16 -30.46 -19.17
CA GLY A 286 24.24 -30.70 -20.29
C GLY A 286 23.58 -29.46 -20.90
N GLN A 287 23.85 -28.24 -20.38
CA GLN A 287 23.36 -27.00 -20.99
C GLN A 287 24.25 -26.51 -22.13
N THR A 288 23.64 -26.06 -23.23
CA THR A 288 24.35 -25.51 -24.39
C THR A 288 24.84 -24.10 -24.09
N ILE A 289 26.16 -23.90 -24.13
CA ILE A 289 26.78 -22.58 -24.02
C ILE A 289 26.75 -21.93 -25.41
N PRO A 290 26.18 -20.72 -25.58
CA PRO A 290 26.28 -19.99 -26.84
C PRO A 290 27.76 -19.71 -27.14
N GLU A 291 28.26 -20.17 -28.29
CA GLU A 291 29.62 -19.87 -28.71
C GLU A 291 29.79 -18.37 -28.94
N THR A 292 30.75 -17.76 -28.24
CA THR A 292 31.19 -16.41 -28.57
C THR A 292 31.90 -16.44 -29.93
N ALA A 293 31.40 -15.68 -30.90
CA ALA A 293 32.16 -15.39 -32.11
C ALA A 293 33.45 -14.66 -31.70
N GLY A 294 34.55 -15.40 -31.64
CA GLY A 294 35.88 -14.83 -31.40
C GLY A 294 36.20 -13.77 -32.46
N PRO A 295 37.05 -12.78 -32.17
CA PRO A 295 37.48 -11.82 -33.18
C PRO A 295 38.04 -12.60 -34.38
N PRO A 296 37.67 -12.22 -35.62
CA PRO A 296 38.08 -12.97 -36.79
C PRO A 296 39.59 -13.11 -36.78
N ALA A 297 40.08 -14.35 -36.83
CA ALA A 297 41.49 -14.64 -36.99
C ALA A 297 41.98 -13.87 -38.22
N GLY A 298 42.93 -12.97 -38.00
CA GLY A 298 43.44 -12.07 -39.02
C GLY A 298 43.92 -12.82 -40.26
N TRP A 299 43.61 -12.24 -41.41
CA TRP A 299 44.35 -12.45 -42.66
C TRP A 299 45.35 -11.30 -42.80
#